data_AF-A0A3M0MKC7-F1
#
_entry.id   AF-A0A3M0MKC7-F1
#
_cell.length_a   1.000
_cell.length_b   1.000
_cell.length_c   1.000
_cell.angle_alpha   90.00
_cell.angle_beta   90.00
_cell.angle_gamma   90.00
#
_symmetry.space_group_name_H-M   'P 1'
#
loop_
_entity.id
_entity.type
_entity.pdbx_description
1 polymer ?
#
loop_
_entity_poly.entity_id
_entity_poly.type
_entity_poly.pdbx_seq_one_letter_code
_entity_poly.pdbx_strand_id
1 'polypeptide(L)'
;MLVLSSLFPSRPVHLLADLPELLRAAASVPPQNMQPAIPTGDWVPKKLLLSPAPVGWRLAAAIDFSDVMTSWREYDFLGPSTFIYAGAPDRFRGFLEGSDLSSTDYDSDMRWRFSP
;
A
#
# COMPACT_ATOMS: atom_id res chain seq x y z
N MET A 1 -19.98 -17.03 8.12
CA MET A 1 -20.06 -17.25 6.66
C MET A 1 -21.31 -16.63 6.00
N LEU A 2 -22.20 -15.94 6.74
CA LEU A 2 -23.47 -15.42 6.21
C LEU A 2 -23.50 -13.90 5.92
N VAL A 3 -22.45 -13.14 6.26
CA VAL A 3 -22.45 -11.66 6.17
C VAL A 3 -21.68 -11.12 4.96
N LEU A 4 -20.74 -11.89 4.40
CA LEU A 4 -19.89 -11.43 3.29
C LEU A 4 -20.55 -11.60 1.91
N SER A 5 -21.46 -12.56 1.77
CA SER A 5 -22.13 -12.89 0.51
C SER A 5 -23.15 -11.84 0.06
N SER A 6 -23.68 -11.01 0.97
CA SER A 6 -24.62 -9.93 0.64
C SER A 6 -23.94 -8.65 0.14
N LEU A 7 -22.64 -8.47 0.40
CA LEU A 7 -21.89 -7.25 0.05
C LEU A 7 -21.29 -7.30 -1.37
N PHE A 8 -21.14 -8.49 -1.96
CA PHE A 8 -20.48 -8.67 -3.27
C PHE A 8 -21.17 -9.73 -4.15
N PRO A 9 -22.39 -9.44 -4.66
CA PRO A 9 -23.26 -10.44 -5.28
C PRO A 9 -22.76 -11.05 -6.61
N SER A 10 -21.68 -10.52 -7.20
CA SER A 10 -21.20 -10.91 -8.54
C SER A 10 -19.74 -11.37 -8.60
N ARG A 11 -19.06 -11.59 -7.46
CA ARG A 11 -17.65 -12.02 -7.48
C ARG A 11 -17.47 -13.55 -7.47
N PRO A 12 -16.38 -14.07 -8.04
CA PRO A 12 -16.08 -15.50 -8.01
C PRO A 12 -15.88 -15.94 -6.55
N VAL A 13 -16.80 -16.75 -6.04
CA VAL A 13 -16.83 -17.14 -4.60
C VAL A 13 -15.54 -17.85 -4.17
N HIS A 14 -14.83 -18.48 -5.11
CA HIS A 14 -13.55 -19.15 -4.86
C HIS A 14 -12.44 -18.18 -4.47
N LEU A 15 -12.47 -16.93 -4.95
CA LEU A 15 -11.48 -15.89 -4.54
C LEU A 15 -11.71 -15.38 -3.11
N LEU A 16 -12.88 -15.68 -2.52
CA LEU A 16 -13.24 -15.29 -1.16
C LEU A 16 -13.14 -16.44 -0.17
N ALA A 17 -12.89 -17.66 -0.64
CA ALA A 17 -12.84 -18.86 0.19
C ALA A 17 -11.79 -18.74 1.31
N ASP A 18 -10.65 -18.12 0.99
CA ASP A 18 -9.51 -17.98 1.90
C ASP A 18 -9.55 -16.70 2.74
N LEU A 19 -10.53 -15.82 2.52
CA LEU A 19 -10.63 -14.55 3.24
C LEU A 19 -10.66 -14.72 4.77
N PRO A 20 -11.38 -15.69 5.36
CA PRO A 20 -11.34 -15.90 6.81
C PRO A 20 -9.97 -16.31 7.35
N GLU A 21 -9.16 -17.03 6.56
CA GLU A 21 -7.79 -17.39 6.93
C GLU A 21 -6.88 -16.16 6.83
N LEU A 22 -7.00 -15.41 5.75
CA LEU A 22 -6.23 -14.19 5.52
C LEU A 22 -6.49 -13.14 6.63
N LEU A 23 -7.75 -12.97 7.05
CA LEU A 23 -8.10 -12.08 8.17
C LEU A 23 -7.52 -12.55 9.50
N ARG A 24 -7.40 -13.86 9.74
CA ARG A 24 -6.76 -14.40 10.96
C ARG A 24 -5.25 -14.17 10.92
N ALA A 25 -4.61 -14.35 9.77
CA ALA A 25 -3.19 -14.06 9.57
C ALA A 25 -2.86 -12.55 9.60
N ALA A 26 -3.82 -11.68 9.24
CA ALA A 26 -3.61 -10.24 9.23
C ALA A 26 -3.22 -9.67 10.61
N ALA A 27 -3.65 -10.29 11.71
CA ALA A 27 -3.31 -9.86 13.06
C ALA A 27 -1.79 -9.94 13.37
N SER A 28 -1.03 -10.75 12.64
CA SER A 28 0.43 -10.85 12.78
C SER A 28 1.22 -9.99 11.79
N VAL A 29 0.54 -9.23 10.92
CA VAL A 29 1.19 -8.37 9.90
C VAL A 29 1.83 -7.11 10.49
N PRO A 30 1.20 -6.39 11.45
CA PRO A 30 1.82 -5.20 12.05
C PRO A 30 3.18 -5.51 12.70
N PRO A 31 4.25 -4.74 12.44
CA PRO A 31 5.53 -4.90 13.14
C PRO A 31 5.39 -4.69 14.66
N GLN A 32 6.09 -5.51 15.44
CA GLN A 32 6.03 -5.49 16.92
C GLN A 32 6.61 -4.20 17.52
N ASN A 33 7.60 -3.58 16.86
CA ASN A 33 8.27 -2.35 17.30
C ASN A 33 7.94 -1.19 16.36
N MET A 34 6.66 -0.81 16.37
CA MET A 34 6.13 0.16 15.43
C MET A 34 6.48 1.60 15.85
N GLN A 35 7.14 2.34 14.95
CA GLN A 35 7.28 3.79 15.10
C GLN A 35 6.01 4.49 14.59
N PRO A 36 5.32 5.30 15.41
CA PRO A 36 4.13 6.02 14.98
C PRO A 36 4.44 6.96 13.81
N ALA A 37 3.59 6.91 12.79
CA ALA A 37 3.63 7.75 11.61
C ALA A 37 2.21 8.24 11.28
N ILE A 38 2.14 9.21 10.36
CA ILE A 38 0.89 9.71 9.78
C ILE A 38 0.90 9.34 8.30
N PRO A 39 0.62 8.08 7.94
CA PRO A 39 0.45 7.70 6.54
C PRO A 39 -0.74 8.42 5.91
N THR A 40 -0.64 8.66 4.61
CA THR A 40 -1.74 9.19 3.78
C THR A 40 -2.96 8.27 3.78
N GLY A 41 -2.76 6.97 3.99
CA GLY A 41 -3.81 5.96 4.06
C GLY A 41 -4.25 5.39 2.71
N ASP A 42 -3.97 6.09 1.61
CA ASP A 42 -4.27 5.65 0.24
C ASP A 42 -3.39 6.37 -0.79
N TRP A 43 -2.18 5.84 -1.01
CA TRP A 43 -1.27 6.33 -2.05
C TRP A 43 -1.69 5.84 -3.44
N VAL A 44 -2.32 6.73 -4.21
CA VAL A 44 -2.72 6.48 -5.60
C VAL A 44 -2.38 7.67 -6.50
N PRO A 45 -2.00 7.46 -7.78
CA PRO A 45 -1.60 8.55 -8.67
C PRO A 45 -2.61 9.69 -8.81
N LYS A 46 -3.91 9.36 -8.74
CA LYS A 46 -5.01 10.34 -8.84
C LYS A 46 -5.06 11.36 -7.70
N LYS A 47 -4.37 11.11 -6.58
CA LYS A 47 -4.31 12.02 -5.42
C LYS A 47 -3.08 12.94 -5.45
N LEU A 48 -2.26 12.87 -6.50
CA LEU A 48 -1.03 13.65 -6.64
C LEU A 48 -1.19 14.73 -7.70
N LEU A 49 -0.85 15.97 -7.32
CA LEU A 49 -0.82 17.11 -8.22
C LEU A 49 0.62 17.36 -8.62
N LEU A 50 0.87 17.40 -9.93
CA LEU A 50 2.19 17.65 -10.50
C LEU A 50 2.24 19.04 -11.12
N SER A 51 3.41 19.67 -11.06
CA SER A 51 3.71 20.87 -11.85
C SER A 51 4.94 20.65 -12.74
N PRO A 52 5.06 21.37 -13.87
CA PRO A 52 6.23 21.28 -14.72
C PRO A 52 7.53 21.66 -13.99
N ALA A 53 8.62 20.98 -14.32
CA ALA A 53 9.98 21.29 -13.84
C ALA A 53 10.94 21.45 -15.04
N PRO A 54 12.14 22.04 -14.88
CA PRO A 54 13.12 22.15 -15.96
C PRO A 54 13.45 20.81 -16.63
N VAL A 55 13.37 19.72 -15.86
CA VAL A 55 13.41 18.35 -16.35
C VAL A 55 12.19 17.62 -15.78
N GLY A 56 11.24 17.26 -16.65
CA GLY A 56 10.07 16.46 -16.29
C GLY A 56 9.06 17.19 -15.40
N TRP A 57 8.67 16.54 -14.31
CA TRP A 57 7.59 16.97 -13.42
C TRP A 57 8.06 16.97 -11.97
N ARG A 58 7.53 17.89 -11.15
CA ARG A 58 7.70 17.88 -9.71
C ARG A 58 6.37 17.64 -9.01
N LEU A 59 6.40 16.95 -7.87
CA LEU A 59 5.25 16.89 -6.97
C LEU A 59 4.97 18.31 -6.43
N ALA A 60 3.77 18.80 -6.68
CA ALA A 60 3.32 20.12 -6.26
C ALA A 60 2.46 20.04 -4.99
N ALA A 61 1.58 19.04 -4.92
CA ALA A 61 0.73 18.79 -3.75
C ALA A 61 0.20 17.34 -3.75
N ALA A 62 -0.29 16.91 -2.59
CA ALA A 62 -1.14 15.74 -2.43
C ALA A 62 -2.50 16.18 -1.88
N ILE A 63 -3.56 15.48 -2.24
CA ILE A 63 -4.95 15.79 -1.85
C ILE A 63 -5.66 14.54 -1.33
N ASP A 64 -6.86 14.73 -0.77
CA ASP A 64 -7.73 13.64 -0.30
C ASP A 64 -7.11 12.78 0.82
N PHE A 65 -6.91 13.45 1.96
CA PHE A 65 -6.40 12.88 3.22
C PHE A 65 -7.52 12.30 4.10
N SER A 66 -8.64 11.89 3.51
CA SER A 66 -9.78 11.38 4.26
C SER A 66 -9.51 10.03 4.95
N ASP A 67 -8.54 9.27 4.43
CA ASP A 67 -8.09 7.97 4.96
C ASP A 67 -6.87 8.08 5.91
N VAL A 68 -6.43 9.29 6.25
CA VAL A 68 -5.29 9.50 7.15
C VAL A 68 -5.59 8.95 8.54
N MET A 69 -4.63 8.21 9.08
CA MET A 69 -4.70 7.61 10.41
C MET A 69 -3.31 7.61 11.05
N THR A 70 -3.25 7.57 12.38
CA THR A 70 -2.00 7.25 13.08
C THR A 70 -1.73 5.76 12.94
N SER A 71 -0.63 5.39 12.28
CA SER A 71 -0.31 4.00 11.96
C SER A 71 1.20 3.87 11.72
N TRP A 72 1.66 2.82 11.05
CA TRP A 72 3.06 2.66 10.65
C TRP A 72 3.32 3.19 9.25
N ARG A 73 4.57 3.64 9.04
CA ARG A 73 5.02 4.22 7.77
C ARG A 73 4.78 3.31 6.58
N GLU A 74 4.97 2.00 6.74
CA GLU A 74 4.86 1.04 5.62
C GLU A 74 3.43 0.84 5.12
N TYR A 75 2.41 1.26 5.88
CA TYR A 75 1.02 1.19 5.45
C TYR A 75 0.82 1.93 4.12
N ASP A 76 1.53 3.03 3.93
CA ASP A 76 1.51 3.84 2.71
C ASP A 76 2.07 3.12 1.47
N PHE A 77 2.75 1.97 1.63
CA PHE A 77 3.28 1.20 0.50
C PHE A 77 2.27 0.22 -0.08
N LEU A 78 1.15 -0.03 0.60
CA LEU A 78 0.12 -0.94 0.11
C LEU A 78 -0.43 -0.47 -1.24
N GLY A 79 -0.76 0.82 -1.38
CA GLY A 79 -1.21 1.41 -2.64
C GLY A 79 -0.17 1.28 -3.77
N PRO A 80 1.06 1.80 -3.62
CA PRO A 80 2.11 1.71 -4.62
C PRO A 80 2.53 0.26 -4.95
N SER A 81 2.44 -0.68 -4.00
CA SER A 81 2.77 -2.09 -4.25
C SER A 81 1.87 -2.71 -5.33
N THR A 82 0.67 -2.16 -5.56
CA THR A 82 -0.21 -2.60 -6.65
C THR A 82 0.41 -2.42 -8.04
N PHE A 83 1.42 -1.56 -8.21
CA PHE A 83 2.18 -1.47 -9.46
C PHE A 83 2.91 -2.77 -9.81
N ILE A 84 3.31 -3.57 -8.81
CA ILE A 84 3.93 -4.89 -9.03
C ILE A 84 2.93 -5.80 -9.76
N TYR A 85 1.71 -5.89 -9.23
CA TYR A 85 0.63 -6.71 -9.80
C TYR A 85 0.11 -6.16 -11.14
N ALA A 86 0.25 -4.86 -11.38
CA ALA A 86 -0.06 -4.23 -12.66
C ALA A 86 1.05 -4.41 -13.73
N GLY A 87 2.12 -5.16 -13.44
CA GLY A 87 3.22 -5.38 -14.38
C GLY A 87 4.17 -4.19 -14.54
N ALA A 88 4.17 -3.26 -13.58
CA ALA A 88 5.02 -2.06 -13.58
C ALA A 88 5.92 -1.98 -12.32
N PRO A 89 6.72 -3.01 -12.02
CA PRO A 89 7.53 -3.07 -10.79
C PRO A 89 8.54 -1.92 -10.65
N ASP A 90 9.02 -1.37 -11.77
CA ASP A 90 9.95 -0.24 -11.75
C ASP A 90 9.31 1.04 -11.20
N ARG A 91 7.98 1.19 -11.29
CA ARG A 91 7.27 2.31 -10.66
C ARG A 91 7.25 2.20 -9.15
N PHE A 92 7.10 0.98 -8.62
CA PHE A 92 7.21 0.75 -7.18
C PHE A 92 8.65 0.96 -6.71
N ARG A 93 9.65 0.53 -7.49
CA ARG A 93 11.06 0.81 -7.19
C ARG A 93 11.35 2.31 -7.14
N GLY A 94 10.93 3.07 -8.16
CA GLY A 94 11.10 4.53 -8.17
C GLY A 94 10.37 5.23 -7.02
N PHE A 95 9.22 4.70 -6.59
CA PHE A 95 8.53 5.19 -5.39
C PHE A 95 9.36 4.95 -4.12
N LEU A 96 9.93 3.75 -3.95
CA LEU A 96 10.79 3.42 -2.81
C LEU A 96 12.07 4.26 -2.80
N GLU A 97 12.71 4.47 -3.95
CA GLU A 97 13.91 5.33 -4.08
C GLU A 97 13.63 6.80 -3.71
N GLY A 98 12.41 7.27 -3.96
CA GLY A 98 11.97 8.61 -3.55
C GLY A 98 11.51 8.69 -2.09
N SER A 99 11.33 7.55 -1.42
CA SER A 99 11.10 7.50 0.02
C SER A 99 12.45 7.45 0.74
N ASP A 100 12.60 8.08 1.90
CA ASP A 100 13.85 8.01 2.69
C ASP A 100 14.15 6.62 3.27
N LEU A 101 13.60 5.55 2.70
CA LEU A 101 13.93 4.18 3.06
C LEU A 101 15.21 3.76 2.34
N SER A 102 16.22 3.38 3.10
CA SER A 102 17.39 2.72 2.52
C SER A 102 17.03 1.29 2.13
N SER A 103 17.76 0.72 1.17
CA SER A 103 17.64 -0.71 0.83
C SER A 103 17.89 -1.65 2.02
N THR A 104 18.52 -1.15 3.08
CA THR A 104 18.77 -1.83 4.36
C THR A 104 17.56 -1.84 5.29
N ASP A 105 16.63 -0.90 5.12
CA ASP A 105 15.35 -0.84 5.87
C ASP A 105 14.28 -1.73 5.23
N TYR A 106 14.46 -2.11 3.97
CA TYR A 106 13.63 -3.09 3.27
C TYR A 106 14.07 -4.52 3.63
N ASP A 107 13.78 -4.91 4.87
CA ASP A 107 14.16 -6.21 5.43
C ASP A 107 13.35 -7.39 4.85
N SER A 108 13.69 -8.61 5.28
CA SER A 108 12.98 -9.83 4.88
C SER A 108 11.51 -9.83 5.29
N ASP A 109 11.16 -9.14 6.37
CA ASP A 109 9.81 -9.12 6.93
C ASP A 109 8.92 -8.18 6.09
N MET A 110 9.44 -7.02 5.67
CA MET A 110 8.80 -6.16 4.68
C MET A 110 8.64 -6.88 3.34
N ARG A 111 9.66 -7.62 2.88
CA ARG A 111 9.53 -8.43 1.66
C ARG A 111 8.42 -9.45 1.76
N TRP A 112 8.23 -10.10 2.90
CA TRP A 112 7.13 -11.05 3.08
C TRP A 112 5.75 -10.36 2.97
N ARG A 113 5.62 -9.13 3.49
CA ARG A 113 4.36 -8.36 3.43
C ARG A 113 4.03 -7.84 2.02
N PHE A 114 5.03 -7.65 1.16
CA PHE A 114 4.87 -7.06 -0.18
C PHE A 114 5.29 -7.97 -1.34
N SER A 115 5.66 -9.24 -1.07
CA SER A 115 5.97 -10.21 -2.14
C SER A 115 4.70 -10.68 -2.84
N PRO A 116 4.73 -10.84 -4.17
CA PRO A 116 3.65 -11.44 -4.94
C PRO A 116 3.45 -12.94 -4.63
#